data_AF-A0A7G5F3A2-F1
#
_entry.id   AF-A0A7G5F3A2-F1
#
_cell.length_a   1.000
_cell.length_b   1.000
_cell.length_c   1.000
_cell.angle_alpha   90.00
_cell.angle_beta   90.00
_cell.angle_gamma   90.00
#
_symmetry.space_group_name_H-M   'P 1'
#
loop_
_entity.id
_entity.type
_entity.pdbx_description
1 polymer ?
#
loop_
_entity_poly.entity_id
_entity_poly.type
_entity_poly.pdbx_seq_one_letter_code
_entity_poly.pdbx_strand_id
1 'polypeptide(L)'
;LPTCGETCTLGTCYVPDCSCSWPICMKNHIIAANAKTVNEHRLLCTSHEDCFKKGTGNYCASFPDSNIHFGWCFHAESEGYLL
;
A
#
# COMPACT_ATOMS: atom_id res chain seq x y z
N LEU A 1 -10.23 -14.25 -4.24
CA LEU A 1 -9.56 -13.91 -5.51
C LEU A 1 -8.58 -12.76 -5.25
N PRO A 2 -7.33 -12.83 -5.77
CA PRO A 2 -6.30 -11.82 -5.53
C PRO A 2 -6.51 -10.50 -6.28
N THR A 3 -7.35 -10.53 -7.32
CA THR A 3 -7.68 -9.39 -8.17
C THR A 3 -8.90 -8.64 -7.65
N CYS A 4 -9.01 -7.37 -8.06
CA CYS A 4 -10.13 -6.49 -7.70
C CYS A 4 -11.23 -6.43 -8.76
N GLY A 5 -11.07 -7.15 -9.88
CA GLY A 5 -12.03 -7.14 -10.98
C GLY A 5 -11.92 -5.92 -11.91
N GLU A 6 -10.88 -5.09 -11.74
CA GLU A 6 -10.62 -3.91 -12.55
C GLU A 6 -9.24 -3.98 -13.24
N THR A 7 -9.07 -3.18 -14.27
CA THR A 7 -7.77 -2.92 -14.90
C THR A 7 -7.31 -1.50 -14.60
N CYS A 8 -6.01 -1.30 -14.56
CA CYS A 8 -5.40 0.01 -14.35
C CYS A 8 -4.48 0.38 -15.51
N THR A 9 -4.93 0.13 -16.75
CA THR A 9 -4.18 0.52 -17.96
C THR A 9 -3.94 2.02 -18.04
N LEU A 10 -4.81 2.81 -17.41
CA LEU A 10 -4.68 4.27 -17.22
C LEU A 10 -4.02 4.66 -15.88
N GLY A 11 -3.52 3.69 -15.10
CA GLY A 11 -2.76 3.91 -13.87
C GLY A 11 -3.56 4.02 -12.57
N THR A 12 -4.89 3.89 -12.61
CA THR A 12 -5.76 4.06 -11.43
C THR A 12 -6.66 2.85 -11.21
N CYS A 13 -6.81 2.46 -9.94
CA CYS A 13 -7.83 1.52 -9.45
C CYS A 13 -8.84 2.33 -8.63
N TYR A 14 -10.13 2.03 -8.79
CA TYR A 14 -11.21 2.76 -8.11
C TYR A 14 -11.75 1.97 -6.91
N VAL A 15 -11.58 0.65 -6.92
CA VAL A 15 -11.94 -0.19 -5.77
C VAL A 15 -11.03 0.12 -4.57
N PRO A 16 -11.59 0.39 -3.38
CA PRO A 16 -10.81 0.54 -2.15
C PRO A 16 -9.99 -0.71 -1.81
N ASP A 17 -8.87 -0.52 -1.12
CA ASP A 17 -7.90 -1.58 -0.80
C ASP A 17 -7.27 -2.28 -2.02
N CYS A 18 -7.32 -1.62 -3.18
CA CYS A 18 -6.68 -2.09 -4.41
C CYS A 18 -5.68 -1.08 -4.93
N SER A 19 -4.58 -1.61 -5.47
CA SER A 19 -3.55 -0.82 -6.13
C SER A 19 -3.19 -1.42 -7.47
N CYS A 20 -2.66 -0.55 -8.34
CA CYS A 20 -2.30 -0.93 -9.68
C CYS A 20 -1.03 -1.80 -9.69
N SER A 21 -1.21 -3.07 -10.02
CA SER A 21 -0.13 -3.96 -10.43
C SER A 21 -0.27 -4.15 -11.93
N TRP A 22 0.29 -3.20 -12.69
CA TRP A 22 -0.01 -3.03 -14.10
C TRP A 22 0.09 -4.37 -14.86
N PRO A 23 -0.94 -4.76 -15.65
CA PRO A 23 -2.09 -3.95 -16.10
C PRO A 23 -3.37 -4.09 -15.25
N ILE A 24 -3.33 -4.82 -14.14
CA ILE A 24 -4.53 -5.18 -13.35
C ILE A 24 -4.53 -4.57 -11.94
N CYS A 25 -5.72 -4.37 -11.39
CA CYS A 25 -5.87 -3.98 -9.99
C CYS A 25 -5.82 -5.21 -9.09
N MET A 26 -4.91 -5.18 -8.12
CA MET A 26 -4.71 -6.26 -7.13
C MET A 26 -4.91 -5.73 -5.72
N LYS A 27 -5.34 -6.61 -4.82
CA LYS A 27 -5.51 -6.25 -3.40
C LYS A 27 -4.16 -5.91 -2.77
N ASN A 28 -4.11 -4.85 -1.96
CA ASN A 28 -2.87 -4.35 -1.37
C ASN A 28 -2.12 -5.43 -0.56
N HIS A 29 -2.83 -6.19 0.28
CA HIS A 29 -2.22 -7.26 1.07
C HIS A 29 -1.62 -8.38 0.22
N ILE A 30 -2.15 -8.64 -0.98
CA ILE A 30 -1.59 -9.64 -1.91
C ILE A 30 -0.34 -9.09 -2.58
N ILE A 31 -0.32 -7.81 -2.93
CA ILE A 31 0.90 -7.15 -3.44
C ILE A 31 1.99 -7.20 -2.37
N ALA A 32 1.67 -6.85 -1.12
CA ALA A 32 2.61 -6.88 0.00
C ALA A 32 3.11 -8.29 0.34
N ALA A 33 2.24 -9.30 0.31
CA ALA A 33 2.61 -10.69 0.59
C ALA A 33 3.56 -11.29 -0.47
N ASN A 34 3.43 -10.88 -1.73
CA ASN A 34 4.26 -11.41 -2.82
C ASN A 34 5.53 -10.60 -3.09
N ALA A 35 5.62 -9.40 -2.50
CA ALA A 35 6.78 -8.55 -2.70
C ALA A 35 8.04 -9.20 -2.10
N LYS A 36 9.17 -9.14 -2.81
CA LYS A 36 10.47 -9.57 -2.28
C LYS A 36 11.27 -8.40 -1.71
N THR A 37 11.03 -7.19 -2.23
CA THR A 37 11.69 -5.97 -1.80
C THR A 37 10.69 -4.83 -1.62
N VAL A 38 11.01 -3.90 -0.73
CA VAL A 38 10.18 -2.72 -0.41
C VAL A 38 10.00 -1.76 -1.61
N ASN A 39 10.75 -1.95 -2.70
CA ASN A 39 10.72 -1.08 -3.88
C ASN A 39 9.84 -1.63 -5.01
N GLU A 40 9.34 -2.86 -4.91
CA GLU A 40 8.50 -3.47 -5.94
C GLU A 40 7.17 -2.76 -6.15
N HIS A 41 6.67 -2.07 -5.12
CA HIS A 41 5.51 -1.22 -5.24
C HIS A 41 5.70 0.07 -4.44
N ARG A 42 5.32 1.21 -5.02
CA ARG A 42 5.58 2.55 -4.47
C ARG A 42 5.00 2.76 -3.07
N LEU A 43 3.96 2.01 -2.71
CA LEU A 43 3.28 2.10 -1.42
C LEU A 43 3.79 1.09 -0.38
N LEU A 44 4.72 0.19 -0.73
CA LEU A 44 5.32 -0.70 0.27
C LEU A 44 6.25 0.08 1.19
N CYS A 45 6.32 -0.33 2.45
CA CYS A 45 7.21 0.25 3.45
C CYS A 45 7.68 -0.80 4.45
N THR A 46 8.82 -0.58 5.09
CA THR A 46 9.23 -1.29 6.30
C THR A 46 9.21 -0.38 7.52
N SER A 47 9.14 0.94 7.31
CA SER A 47 9.11 1.96 8.34
C SER A 47 8.25 3.17 7.94
N HIS A 48 7.88 4.00 8.91
CA HIS A 48 7.26 5.31 8.63
C HIS A 48 8.17 6.22 7.80
N GLU A 49 9.49 6.16 8.04
CA GLU A 49 10.50 6.94 7.30
C GLU A 49 10.48 6.63 5.80
N ASP A 50 10.21 5.37 5.41
CA ASP A 50 10.10 5.02 3.99
C ASP A 50 8.95 5.75 3.31
N CYS A 51 7.80 5.86 3.97
CA CYS A 51 6.64 6.57 3.43
C CYS A 51 6.96 8.05 3.23
N PHE A 52 7.64 8.68 4.21
CA PHE A 52 8.10 10.06 4.09
C PHE A 52 9.08 10.25 2.94
N LYS A 53 10.12 9.40 2.85
CA LYS A 53 11.13 9.47 1.78
C LYS A 53 10.52 9.27 0.39
N LYS A 54 9.53 8.39 0.27
CA LYS A 54 8.81 8.12 -0.99
C LYS A 54 7.78 9.20 -1.32
N GLY A 55 7.40 10.06 -0.37
CA GLY A 55 6.32 11.04 -0.54
C GLY A 55 4.96 10.37 -0.76
N THR A 56 4.77 9.14 -0.27
CA THR A 56 3.54 8.35 -0.46
C THR A 56 2.65 8.29 0.77
N GLY A 57 3.10 8.88 1.88
CA GLY A 57 2.39 8.94 3.14
C GLY A 57 3.31 9.35 4.28
N ASN A 58 2.75 9.41 5.47
CA ASN A 58 3.48 9.64 6.72
C ASN A 58 3.40 8.45 7.68
N TYR A 59 2.57 7.45 7.36
CA TYR A 59 2.36 6.28 8.19
C TYR A 59 2.47 5.00 7.36
N CYS A 60 3.01 3.95 7.98
CA CYS A 60 3.22 2.63 7.41
C CYS A 60 2.36 1.65 8.22
N ALA A 61 1.23 1.19 7.68
CA ALA A 61 0.43 0.16 8.36
C ALA A 61 0.92 -1.23 8.01
N SER A 62 1.14 -2.03 9.03
CA SER A 62 1.27 -3.48 8.89
C SER A 62 -0.08 -4.12 8.58
N PHE A 63 -0.05 -5.22 7.82
CA PHE A 63 -1.21 -6.06 7.63
C PHE A 63 -1.39 -7.01 8.83
N PRO A 64 -2.62 -7.47 9.14
CA PRO A 64 -2.86 -8.42 10.25
C PRO A 64 -2.16 -9.78 10.09
N ASP A 65 -1.82 -10.17 8.87
CA ASP A 65 -1.11 -11.42 8.59
C ASP A 65 0.38 -11.28 8.91
N SER A 66 0.87 -12.08 9.88
CA SER A 66 2.26 -12.06 10.34
C SER A 66 3.28 -12.51 9.29
N ASN A 67 2.85 -13.17 8.20
CA ASN A 67 3.73 -13.57 7.11
C ASN A 67 4.03 -12.42 6.14
N ILE A 68 3.34 -11.28 6.28
CA ILE A 68 3.56 -10.10 5.44
C ILE A 68 4.56 -9.18 6.13
N HIS A 69 5.79 -9.15 5.61
CA HIS A 69 6.90 -8.37 6.18
C HIS A 69 6.87 -6.88 5.80
N PHE A 70 6.09 -6.50 4.81
CA PHE A 70 5.97 -5.11 4.35
C PHE A 70 4.63 -4.51 4.77
N GLY A 71 4.67 -3.26 5.20
CA GLY A 71 3.48 -2.45 5.40
C GLY A 71 3.03 -1.72 4.14
N TRP A 72 2.00 -0.89 4.32
CA TRP A 72 1.44 -0.04 3.29
C TRP A 72 1.44 1.43 3.73
N CYS A 73 1.92 2.31 2.85
CA CYS A 73 1.94 3.74 3.07
C CYS A 73 0.56 4.37 2.84
N PHE A 74 0.15 5.25 3.76
CA PHE A 74 -0.96 6.16 3.57
C PHE A 74 -0.73 7.47 4.32
N HIS A 75 -1.54 8.47 3.98
CA HIS A 75 -1.59 9.72 4.73
C HIS A 75 -2.54 9.55 5.91
N ALA A 76 -1.98 9.46 7.11
CA ALA A 76 -2.71 9.53 8.35
C ALA A 76 -2.79 11.00 8.77
N GLU A 77 -4.00 11.55 8.80
CA GLU A 77 -4.25 12.82 9.48
C GLU A 77 -4.21 12.56 10.99
N SER A 78 -3.30 13.22 11.69
CA SER A 78 -3.35 13.28 13.14
C SER A 78 -4.47 14.24 13.50
N GLU A 79 -5.61 13.76 14.00
CA GLU A 79 -6.53 14.58 14.77
C GLU A 79 -5.78 15.01 16.04
N GLY A 80 -5.08 16.14 15.95
CA GLY A 80 -4.51 16.79 17.12
C GLY A 80 -5.67 17.18 18.01
N TYR A 81 -5.92 16.39 19.06
CA TYR A 81 -6.87 16.73 20.10
C TYR A 81 -6.36 18.01 20.78
N LEU A 82 -6.90 19.16 20.38
CA LEU A 82 -6.80 20.42 21.10
C LEU A 82 -7.61 20.24 22.40
N LEU A 83 -6.92 19.90 23.49
CA LEU A 83 -7.40 20.09 24.86
C LEU A 83 -6.54 21.16 25.53
#